data_AF-A0A3D2TWE4-F1
#
_entry.id   AF-A0A3D2TWE4-F1
#
_cell.length_a   1.000
_cell.length_b   1.000
_cell.length_c   1.000
_cell.angle_alpha   90.00
_cell.angle_beta   90.00
_cell.angle_gamma   90.00
#
_symmetry.space_group_name_H-M   'P 1'
#
loop_
_entity.id
_entity.type
_entity.pdbx_description
1 polymer ?
#
loop_
_entity_poly.entity_id
_entity_poly.type
_entity_poly.pdbx_seq_one_letter_code
_entity_poly.pdbx_strand_id
1 'polypeptide(L)'
;MKKGQSNRLSAQQIEGQGPVSIFHEDAQVHDKEVFNTSVEVMKKLAEEFPMLTFRYRKDLSKKEINEALKKVDDCLGQTLFVENARIIPDGGLIEVKDDNGKWRVVVVSEAKHQGKDIENIQMGILVGKNKDQDTMVAGNAIERAHKNISEIANFMLAENYFPYILFLEGSNFLTQNVKVTRPDGRKVILVYNAGDLNRLDRLTASNYGMPINTNLCENKFVKCNGSTIMLQAASIYTKGEGGHWKKQDMIEIMLDVAKTSLKMLGKDLFVQLTKK
;
A
#
# COMPACT_ATOMS: atom_id res chain seq x y z
N MET A 1 16.08 -33.94 -7.91
CA MET A 1 15.00 -32.92 -7.83
C MET A 1 13.70 -33.54 -8.31
N LYS A 2 12.67 -33.59 -7.46
CA LYS A 2 11.38 -34.23 -7.78
C LYS A 2 10.66 -33.44 -8.90
N LYS A 3 10.49 -34.07 -10.07
CA LYS A 3 9.79 -33.57 -11.28
C LYS A 3 8.30 -33.22 -11.09
N GLY A 4 7.80 -33.14 -9.85
CA GLY A 4 6.37 -32.96 -9.54
C GLY A 4 5.95 -31.53 -9.24
N GLN A 5 6.87 -30.62 -8.91
CA GLN A 5 6.51 -29.23 -8.56
C GLN A 5 6.20 -28.38 -9.80
N SER A 6 7.01 -28.51 -10.85
CA SER A 6 6.81 -27.76 -12.10
C SER A 6 5.50 -28.13 -12.77
N ASN A 7 5.19 -29.43 -12.87
CA ASN A 7 3.94 -29.89 -13.49
C ASN A 7 2.68 -29.53 -12.68
N ARG A 8 2.80 -29.38 -11.34
CA ARG A 8 1.69 -28.91 -10.49
C ARG A 8 1.38 -27.43 -10.71
N LEU A 9 2.42 -26.60 -10.86
CA LEU A 9 2.30 -25.19 -11.23
C LEU A 9 1.68 -25.04 -12.62
N SER A 10 2.10 -25.86 -13.58
CA SER A 10 1.55 -25.87 -14.94
C SER A 10 0.09 -26.33 -14.97
N ALA A 11 -0.28 -27.37 -14.22
CA ALA A 11 -1.66 -27.85 -14.15
C ALA A 11 -2.59 -26.83 -13.47
N GLN A 12 -2.15 -26.18 -12.38
CA GLN A 12 -2.89 -25.09 -11.73
C GLN A 12 -3.05 -23.87 -12.67
N GLN A 13 -2.08 -23.61 -13.55
CA GLN A 13 -2.17 -22.55 -14.56
C GLN A 13 -3.10 -22.91 -15.74
N ILE A 14 -3.28 -24.18 -16.05
CA ILE A 14 -4.10 -24.65 -17.19
C ILE A 14 -5.57 -24.83 -16.79
N GLU A 15 -5.87 -25.34 -15.59
CA GLU A 15 -7.25 -25.32 -15.04
C GLU A 15 -7.69 -23.90 -14.64
N GLY A 16 -6.73 -23.02 -14.34
CA GLY A 16 -6.95 -21.65 -13.93
C GLY A 16 -6.75 -20.59 -15.03
N GLN A 17 -6.95 -20.87 -16.32
CA GLN A 17 -6.85 -19.86 -17.40
C GLN A 17 -5.68 -18.84 -17.27
N GLY A 18 -4.43 -19.32 -17.17
CA GLY A 18 -3.24 -18.48 -17.30
C GLY A 18 -3.11 -17.31 -16.29
N PRO A 19 -2.17 -16.37 -16.48
CA PRO A 19 -1.95 -15.25 -15.55
C PRO A 19 -3.05 -14.18 -15.58
N VAL A 20 -4.19 -14.46 -16.24
CA VAL A 20 -5.31 -13.55 -16.42
C VAL A 20 -6.38 -13.76 -15.34
N SER A 21 -6.31 -14.83 -14.54
CA SER A 21 -7.34 -15.19 -13.55
C SER A 21 -6.98 -14.90 -12.08
N ILE A 22 -5.78 -14.37 -11.79
CA ILE A 22 -5.34 -14.03 -10.41
C ILE A 22 -5.62 -12.55 -10.05
N PHE A 23 -6.06 -11.76 -11.03
CA PHE A 23 -6.61 -10.43 -10.79
C PHE A 23 -8.13 -10.56 -10.71
N HIS A 24 -8.64 -10.85 -9.51
CA HIS A 24 -10.07 -10.83 -9.22
C HIS A 24 -10.68 -9.52 -9.75
N GLU A 25 -11.87 -9.55 -10.35
CA GLU A 25 -12.62 -8.36 -10.77
C GLU A 25 -12.68 -7.30 -9.65
N ASP A 26 -12.82 -7.74 -8.40
CA ASP A 26 -12.78 -6.86 -7.21
C ASP A 26 -11.46 -6.10 -7.08
N ALA A 27 -10.31 -6.74 -7.34
CA ALA A 27 -9.01 -6.05 -7.30
C ALA A 27 -8.94 -4.93 -8.35
N GLN A 28 -9.51 -5.13 -9.55
CA GLN A 28 -9.56 -4.09 -10.58
C GLN A 28 -10.50 -2.93 -10.19
N VAL A 29 -11.60 -3.22 -9.49
CA VAL A 29 -12.52 -2.20 -8.97
C VAL A 29 -11.83 -1.37 -7.87
N HIS A 30 -11.14 -2.03 -6.93
CA HIS A 30 -10.40 -1.36 -5.85
C HIS A 30 -9.22 -0.53 -6.38
N ASP A 31 -8.46 -1.04 -7.36
CA ASP A 31 -7.38 -0.29 -8.01
C ASP A 31 -7.91 0.99 -8.66
N LYS A 32 -9.07 0.91 -9.33
CA LYS A 32 -9.74 2.07 -9.92
C LYS A 32 -10.23 3.05 -8.85
N GLU A 33 -10.67 2.56 -7.70
CA GLU A 33 -11.14 3.40 -6.59
C GLU A 33 -10.01 4.20 -5.94
N VAL A 34 -8.89 3.55 -5.59
CA VAL A 34 -7.74 4.24 -4.98
C VAL A 34 -7.07 5.21 -5.95
N PHE A 35 -7.03 4.90 -7.25
CA PHE A 35 -6.62 5.82 -8.31
C PHE A 35 -7.49 7.08 -8.35
N ASN A 36 -8.81 6.91 -8.44
CA ASN A 36 -9.75 8.03 -8.49
C ASN A 36 -9.67 8.91 -7.23
N THR A 37 -9.46 8.26 -6.08
CA THR A 37 -9.25 8.92 -4.79
C THR A 37 -7.98 9.78 -4.81
N SER A 38 -6.87 9.26 -5.31
CA SER A 38 -5.60 10.01 -5.40
C SER A 38 -5.70 11.21 -6.36
N VAL A 39 -6.40 11.07 -7.48
CA VAL A 39 -6.67 12.20 -8.38
C VAL A 39 -7.51 13.28 -7.70
N GLU A 40 -8.50 12.89 -6.90
CA GLU A 40 -9.32 13.85 -6.13
C GLU A 40 -8.52 14.55 -5.03
N VAL A 41 -7.66 13.82 -4.31
CA VAL A 41 -6.75 14.39 -3.31
C VAL A 41 -5.84 15.43 -3.95
N MET A 42 -5.25 15.14 -5.12
CA MET A 42 -4.42 16.09 -5.85
C MET A 42 -5.19 17.38 -6.19
N LYS A 43 -6.46 17.27 -6.62
CA LYS A 43 -7.30 18.46 -6.91
C LYS A 43 -7.55 19.28 -5.64
N LYS A 44 -7.92 18.63 -4.54
CA LYS A 44 -8.12 19.30 -3.24
C LYS A 44 -6.85 19.99 -2.75
N LEU A 45 -5.68 19.37 -2.93
CA LEU A 45 -4.40 20.00 -2.61
C LEU A 45 -4.13 21.23 -3.48
N ALA A 46 -4.44 21.19 -4.78
CA ALA A 46 -4.31 22.33 -5.67
C ALA A 46 -5.30 23.47 -5.34
N GLU A 47 -6.50 23.14 -4.88
CA GLU A 47 -7.48 24.11 -4.39
C GLU A 47 -7.04 24.76 -3.06
N GLU A 48 -6.51 23.98 -2.13
CA GLU A 48 -6.05 24.45 -0.81
C GLU A 48 -4.73 25.24 -0.91
N PHE A 49 -3.84 24.87 -1.84
CA PHE A 49 -2.54 25.50 -2.04
C PHE A 49 -2.37 25.97 -3.50
N PRO A 50 -3.10 27.01 -3.94
CA PRO A 50 -3.11 27.45 -5.34
C PRO A 50 -1.76 27.98 -5.86
N MET A 51 -0.83 28.32 -4.95
CA MET A 51 0.52 28.77 -5.30
C MET A 51 1.48 27.60 -5.60
N LEU A 52 1.10 26.37 -5.25
CA LEU A 52 1.91 25.18 -5.47
C LEU A 52 1.44 24.44 -6.72
N THR A 53 2.39 23.88 -7.45
CA THR A 53 2.08 23.05 -8.62
C THR A 53 2.15 21.57 -8.24
N PHE A 54 1.04 20.86 -8.39
CA PHE A 54 0.96 19.42 -8.17
C PHE A 54 0.89 18.65 -9.49
N ARG A 55 1.37 17.41 -9.49
CA ARG A 55 1.12 16.45 -10.57
C ARG A 55 0.85 15.06 -10.03
N TYR A 56 0.10 14.30 -10.82
CA TYR A 56 -0.10 12.87 -10.63
C TYR A 56 0.84 12.07 -11.53
N ARG A 57 1.37 10.98 -11.01
CA ARG A 57 2.14 9.98 -11.77
C ARG A 57 1.63 8.58 -11.49
N LYS A 58 1.43 7.80 -12.55
CA LYS A 58 0.95 6.41 -12.44
C LYS A 58 2.06 5.43 -12.06
N ASP A 59 3.27 5.67 -12.54
CA ASP A 59 4.40 4.75 -12.39
C ASP A 59 5.70 5.47 -12.11
N LEU A 60 6.64 4.70 -11.55
CA LEU A 60 8.01 5.11 -11.28
C LEU A 60 8.96 4.09 -11.88
N SER A 61 9.85 4.54 -12.77
CA SER A 61 10.81 3.63 -13.42
C SER A 61 11.93 3.23 -12.46
N LYS A 62 12.46 2.01 -12.63
CA LYS A 62 13.61 1.54 -11.85
C LYS A 62 14.86 2.40 -12.11
N LYS A 63 14.96 2.97 -13.31
CA LYS A 63 16.03 3.91 -13.67
C LYS A 63 15.99 5.17 -12.81
N GLU A 64 14.83 5.78 -12.61
CA GLU A 64 14.68 6.95 -11.74
C GLU A 64 15.04 6.65 -10.28
N ILE A 65 14.65 5.47 -9.77
CA ILE A 65 15.04 5.00 -8.43
C ILE A 65 16.56 4.90 -8.31
N ASN A 66 17.20 4.27 -9.30
CA ASN A 66 18.65 4.14 -9.33
C ASN A 66 19.37 5.50 -9.43
N GLU A 67 18.84 6.45 -10.22
CA GLU A 67 19.37 7.80 -10.33
C GLU A 67 19.22 8.60 -9.03
N ALA A 68 18.14 8.39 -8.27
CA ALA A 68 17.96 8.99 -6.95
C ALA A 68 18.97 8.42 -5.95
N LEU A 69 19.16 7.10 -5.94
CA LEU A 69 20.12 6.41 -5.09
C LEU A 69 21.57 6.85 -5.35
N LYS A 70 21.97 7.01 -6.62
CA LYS A 70 23.31 7.49 -7.00
C LYS A 70 23.62 8.90 -6.50
N LYS A 71 22.60 9.74 -6.29
CA LYS A 71 22.79 11.07 -5.70
C LYS A 71 23.09 11.01 -4.20
N VAL A 72 22.76 9.89 -3.55
CA VAL A 72 23.06 9.64 -2.14
C VAL A 72 24.46 9.04 -2.00
N ASP A 73 24.78 8.03 -2.80
CA ASP A 73 26.09 7.38 -2.80
C ASP A 73 26.37 6.70 -4.16
N ASP A 74 27.59 6.86 -4.67
CA ASP A 74 28.03 6.35 -5.98
C ASP A 74 27.98 4.82 -6.10
N CYS A 75 27.96 4.07 -4.99
CA CYS A 75 27.84 2.61 -4.99
C CYS A 75 26.40 2.09 -5.08
N LEU A 76 25.39 2.96 -4.94
CA LEU A 76 23.98 2.58 -4.96
C LEU A 76 23.36 2.69 -6.36
N GLY A 77 22.25 1.99 -6.61
CA GLY A 77 21.51 2.09 -7.89
C GLY A 77 22.27 1.57 -9.12
N GLN A 78 23.18 0.61 -8.96
CA GLN A 78 24.09 0.18 -10.03
C GLN A 78 23.47 -0.80 -11.02
N THR A 79 22.46 -1.57 -10.61
CA THR A 79 21.92 -2.69 -11.39
C THR A 79 20.61 -2.33 -12.07
N LEU A 80 20.50 -2.63 -13.36
CA LEU A 80 19.25 -2.60 -14.12
C LEU A 80 19.32 -3.69 -15.20
N PHE A 81 18.61 -4.80 -14.98
CA PHE A 81 18.61 -5.94 -15.91
C PHE A 81 17.55 -5.81 -17.01
N VAL A 82 16.47 -5.08 -16.72
CA VAL A 82 15.35 -4.86 -17.64
C VAL A 82 15.15 -3.35 -17.74
N GLU A 83 15.46 -2.77 -18.89
CA GLU A 83 15.54 -1.31 -19.08
C GLU A 83 14.22 -0.58 -18.80
N ASN A 84 13.09 -1.20 -19.14
CA ASN A 84 11.76 -0.63 -18.98
C ASN A 84 11.07 -1.02 -17.65
N ALA A 85 11.82 -1.62 -16.71
CA ALA A 85 11.31 -2.00 -15.40
C ALA A 85 10.75 -0.79 -14.64
N ARG A 86 9.59 -0.99 -14.01
CA ARG A 86 8.87 0.04 -13.27
C ARG A 86 8.05 -0.57 -12.14
N ILE A 87 7.74 0.26 -11.15
CA ILE A 87 6.69 -0.03 -10.18
C ILE A 87 5.45 0.79 -10.52
N ILE A 88 4.28 0.23 -10.23
CA ILE A 88 2.98 0.86 -10.46
C ILE A 88 2.19 0.68 -9.16
N PRO A 89 2.30 1.63 -8.22
CA PRO A 89 1.40 1.66 -7.07
C PRO A 89 -0.04 1.90 -7.55
N ASP A 90 -1.01 1.17 -7.02
CA ASP A 90 -2.39 1.18 -7.53
C ASP A 90 -3.01 2.59 -7.50
N GLY A 91 -2.72 3.36 -6.44
CA GLY A 91 -3.14 4.75 -6.30
C GLY A 91 -2.15 5.77 -6.87
N GLY A 92 -1.03 5.32 -7.42
CA GLY A 92 0.01 6.17 -8.00
C GLY A 92 0.74 7.06 -7.00
N LEU A 93 1.37 8.11 -7.52
CA LEU A 93 2.14 9.10 -6.78
C LEU A 93 1.54 10.50 -7.03
N ILE A 94 1.46 11.29 -5.97
CA ILE A 94 1.22 12.74 -6.06
C ILE A 94 2.54 13.43 -5.73
N GLU A 95 2.94 14.38 -6.56
CA GLU A 95 4.16 15.17 -6.37
C GLU A 95 3.85 16.67 -6.38
N VAL A 96 4.64 17.44 -5.63
CA VAL A 96 4.65 18.91 -5.65
C VAL A 96 5.97 19.40 -6.24
N LYS A 97 5.93 20.50 -6.99
CA LYS A 97 7.15 21.16 -7.50
C LYS A 97 7.72 22.10 -6.44
N ASP A 98 8.97 21.91 -6.07
CA ASP A 98 9.67 22.75 -5.10
C ASP A 98 10.23 24.04 -5.73
N ASP A 99 10.75 24.93 -4.89
CA ASP A 99 11.28 26.24 -5.28
C ASP A 99 12.49 26.13 -6.22
N ASN A 100 13.16 24.98 -6.23
CA ASN A 100 14.28 24.67 -7.13
C ASN A 100 13.83 23.97 -8.41
N GLY A 101 12.51 23.84 -8.61
CA GLY A 101 11.90 23.20 -9.76
C GLY A 101 11.95 21.68 -9.76
N LYS A 102 12.34 21.05 -8.64
CA LYS A 102 12.34 19.58 -8.49
C LYS A 102 10.97 19.09 -8.05
N TRP A 103 10.58 17.93 -8.54
CA TRP A 103 9.35 17.27 -8.10
C TRP A 103 9.63 16.44 -6.85
N ARG A 104 8.79 16.63 -5.82
CA ARG A 104 8.90 16.00 -4.50
C ARG A 104 7.62 15.22 -4.24
N VAL A 105 7.74 13.93 -3.90
CA VAL A 105 6.58 13.06 -3.67
C VAL A 105 5.89 13.45 -2.38
N VAL A 106 4.58 13.68 -2.40
CA VAL A 106 3.79 14.05 -1.21
C VAL A 106 2.78 12.97 -0.80
N VAL A 107 2.44 12.05 -1.71
CA VAL A 107 1.61 10.86 -1.42
C VAL A 107 2.04 9.73 -2.34
N VAL A 108 2.17 8.53 -1.79
CA VAL A 108 2.10 7.28 -2.54
C VAL A 108 1.02 6.42 -1.89
N SER A 109 0.08 5.89 -2.66
CA SER A 109 -0.98 5.06 -2.11
C SER A 109 -1.14 3.74 -2.84
N GLU A 110 -1.46 2.71 -2.06
CA GLU A 110 -1.71 1.36 -2.54
C GLU A 110 -2.87 0.76 -1.74
N ALA A 111 -3.76 0.02 -2.41
CA ALA A 111 -4.87 -0.67 -1.77
C ALA A 111 -4.70 -2.18 -1.98
N LYS A 112 -4.86 -2.97 -0.92
CA LYS A 112 -4.77 -4.43 -0.99
C LYS A 112 -5.97 -5.07 -0.32
N HIS A 113 -6.69 -5.85 -1.11
CA HIS A 113 -7.80 -6.67 -0.64
C HIS A 113 -7.36 -8.12 -0.48
N GLN A 114 -7.60 -8.72 0.69
CA GLN A 114 -7.34 -10.14 0.93
C GLN A 114 -8.33 -10.75 1.93
N GLY A 115 -8.87 -11.91 1.56
CA GLY A 115 -9.81 -12.68 2.38
C GLY A 115 -11.25 -12.27 2.12
N LYS A 116 -12.05 -13.20 1.59
CA LYS A 116 -13.45 -13.01 1.22
C LYS A 116 -14.43 -13.73 2.15
N ASP A 117 -13.98 -14.05 3.36
CA ASP A 117 -14.74 -14.90 4.26
C ASP A 117 -16.04 -14.23 4.70
N ILE A 118 -16.04 -12.91 4.89
CA ILE A 118 -17.25 -12.15 5.24
C ILE A 118 -18.31 -12.27 4.14
N GLU A 119 -17.94 -11.99 2.89
CA GLU A 119 -18.83 -12.03 1.72
C GLU A 119 -19.33 -13.46 1.47
N ASN A 120 -18.44 -14.46 1.54
CA ASN A 120 -18.80 -15.87 1.36
C ASN A 120 -19.82 -16.33 2.42
N ILE A 121 -19.60 -15.97 3.70
CA ILE A 121 -20.52 -16.32 4.79
C ILE A 121 -21.87 -15.62 4.58
N GLN A 122 -21.90 -14.33 4.22
CA GLN A 122 -23.14 -13.60 3.93
C GLN A 122 -23.94 -14.21 2.78
N MET A 123 -23.26 -14.73 1.76
CA MET A 123 -23.89 -15.42 0.63
C MET A 123 -24.23 -16.90 0.91
N GLY A 124 -23.85 -17.44 2.08
CA GLY A 124 -24.05 -18.84 2.41
C GLY A 124 -23.14 -19.80 1.63
N ILE A 125 -22.05 -19.30 1.06
CA ILE A 125 -21.07 -20.09 0.32
C ILE A 125 -20.18 -20.83 1.33
N LEU A 126 -19.91 -22.12 1.07
CA LEU A 126 -18.90 -22.90 1.79
C LEU A 126 -17.65 -23.03 0.93
N VAL A 127 -16.50 -22.93 1.58
CA VAL A 127 -15.18 -22.93 0.97
C VAL A 127 -14.37 -24.15 1.40
N GLY A 128 -13.10 -24.21 1.01
CA GLY A 128 -12.22 -25.36 1.23
C GLY A 128 -12.34 -26.40 0.11
N LYS A 129 -11.41 -27.36 0.10
CA LYS A 129 -11.31 -28.38 -0.96
C LYS A 129 -12.60 -29.20 -1.11
N ASN A 130 -13.29 -29.47 -0.01
CA ASN A 130 -14.52 -30.25 0.03
C ASN A 130 -15.78 -29.37 0.08
N LYS A 131 -15.65 -28.03 0.02
CA LYS A 131 -16.76 -27.06 0.14
C LYS A 131 -17.59 -27.27 1.42
N ASP A 132 -16.89 -27.47 2.53
CA ASP A 132 -17.44 -27.82 3.84
C ASP A 132 -17.05 -26.84 4.96
N GLN A 133 -16.25 -25.81 4.64
CA GLN A 133 -15.73 -24.85 5.62
C GLN A 133 -16.39 -23.48 5.45
N ASP A 134 -16.55 -22.74 6.55
CA ASP A 134 -17.03 -21.35 6.50
C ASP A 134 -15.93 -20.35 6.14
N THR A 135 -14.67 -20.70 6.40
CA THR A 135 -13.51 -19.82 6.24
C THR A 135 -12.41 -20.50 5.44
N MET A 136 -11.71 -19.72 4.62
CA MET A 136 -10.54 -20.17 3.88
C MET A 136 -9.26 -19.89 4.69
N VAL A 137 -8.31 -20.84 4.67
CA VAL A 137 -6.97 -20.57 5.21
C VAL A 137 -6.30 -19.49 4.36
N ALA A 138 -5.93 -18.38 5.00
CA ALA A 138 -5.41 -17.21 4.30
C ALA A 138 -4.06 -17.49 3.63
N GLY A 139 -3.88 -16.98 2.41
CA GLY A 139 -2.61 -17.05 1.68
C GLY A 139 -1.58 -16.03 2.16
N ASN A 140 -0.48 -15.93 1.41
CA ASN A 140 0.66 -15.04 1.70
C ASN A 140 0.88 -13.97 0.61
N ALA A 141 -0.10 -13.76 -0.29
CA ALA A 141 0.06 -12.87 -1.44
C ALA A 141 0.32 -11.41 -1.04
N ILE A 142 -0.15 -11.00 0.15
CA ILE A 142 0.03 -9.67 0.72
C ILE A 142 1.51 -9.30 0.98
N GLU A 143 2.40 -10.28 1.17
CA GLU A 143 3.84 -10.04 1.40
C GLU A 143 4.50 -9.30 0.23
N ARG A 144 3.90 -9.31 -0.97
CA ARG A 144 4.39 -8.57 -2.14
C ARG A 144 4.34 -7.05 -1.95
N ALA A 145 3.54 -6.52 -1.02
CA ALA A 145 3.48 -5.09 -0.73
C ALA A 145 4.84 -4.51 -0.29
N HIS A 146 5.66 -5.30 0.43
CA HIS A 146 7.00 -4.91 0.88
C HIS A 146 7.91 -4.46 -0.27
N LYS A 147 7.75 -5.05 -1.46
CA LYS A 147 8.56 -4.71 -2.63
C LYS A 147 8.34 -3.26 -3.05
N ASN A 148 7.09 -2.82 -3.21
CA ASN A 148 6.80 -1.44 -3.62
C ASN A 148 7.18 -0.44 -2.52
N ILE A 149 6.97 -0.80 -1.24
CA ILE A 149 7.41 0.01 -0.09
C ILE A 149 8.92 0.24 -0.13
N SER A 150 9.70 -0.83 -0.33
CA SER A 150 11.17 -0.75 -0.39
C SER A 150 11.66 0.09 -1.58
N GLU A 151 11.00 -0.02 -2.72
CA GLU A 151 11.35 0.75 -3.93
C GLU A 151 11.11 2.25 -3.74
N ILE A 152 10.00 2.65 -3.10
CA ILE A 152 9.73 4.06 -2.78
C ILE A 152 10.66 4.54 -1.66
N ALA A 153 10.95 3.71 -0.66
CA ALA A 153 11.88 4.07 0.42
C ALA A 153 13.26 4.40 -0.15
N ASN A 154 13.75 3.58 -1.08
CA ASN A 154 14.98 3.83 -1.82
C ASN A 154 14.93 5.11 -2.67
N PHE A 155 13.81 5.36 -3.37
CA PHE A 155 13.64 6.58 -4.16
C PHE A 155 13.68 7.84 -3.30
N MET A 156 13.11 7.76 -2.09
CA MET A 156 13.00 8.85 -1.13
C MET A 156 14.06 8.78 -0.03
N LEU A 157 15.20 8.10 -0.25
CA LEU A 157 16.22 7.90 0.78
C LEU A 157 16.84 9.21 1.28
N ALA A 158 16.85 10.24 0.44
CA ALA A 158 17.33 11.58 0.80
C ALA A 158 16.27 12.46 1.50
N GLU A 159 15.05 11.95 1.66
CA GLU A 159 13.92 12.67 2.25
C GLU A 159 13.77 12.34 3.74
N ASN A 160 13.40 13.34 4.53
CA ASN A 160 13.13 13.17 5.97
C ASN A 160 11.67 12.79 6.27
N TYR A 161 10.94 12.34 5.27
CA TYR A 161 9.55 11.91 5.37
C TYR A 161 9.28 10.78 4.37
N PHE A 162 8.26 9.98 4.62
CA PHE A 162 7.90 8.81 3.84
C PHE A 162 6.37 8.65 3.73
N PRO A 163 5.74 9.28 2.73
CA PRO A 163 4.28 9.36 2.62
C PRO A 163 3.68 8.13 1.92
N TYR A 164 4.11 6.94 2.31
CA TYR A 164 3.57 5.69 1.77
C TYR A 164 2.36 5.24 2.59
N ILE A 165 1.22 5.11 1.93
CA ILE A 165 -0.06 4.71 2.55
C ILE A 165 -0.48 3.37 1.97
N LEU A 166 -0.67 2.39 2.86
CA LEU A 166 -1.18 1.07 2.49
C LEU A 166 -2.58 0.88 3.10
N PHE A 167 -3.61 0.87 2.26
CA PHE A 167 -4.97 0.56 2.66
C PHE A 167 -5.23 -0.94 2.56
N LEU A 168 -5.62 -1.55 3.67
CA LEU A 168 -5.93 -2.96 3.78
C LEU A 168 -7.42 -3.19 3.95
N GLU A 169 -7.93 -4.18 3.24
CA GLU A 169 -9.35 -4.53 3.22
C GLU A 169 -9.56 -6.04 3.15
N GLY A 170 -10.64 -6.52 3.78
CA GLY A 170 -11.03 -7.91 3.78
C GLY A 170 -10.80 -8.61 5.11
N SER A 171 -11.36 -9.81 5.19
CA SER A 171 -11.42 -10.65 6.40
C SER A 171 -10.05 -11.10 6.93
N ASN A 172 -8.97 -10.97 6.17
CA ASN A 172 -7.62 -11.30 6.66
C ASN A 172 -6.95 -10.16 7.44
N PHE A 173 -7.57 -8.98 7.54
CA PHE A 173 -7.00 -7.80 8.19
C PHE A 173 -7.85 -7.29 9.37
N LEU A 174 -8.58 -8.19 10.03
CA LEU A 174 -9.41 -7.84 11.17
C LEU A 174 -8.58 -7.34 12.36
N THR A 175 -9.09 -6.34 13.07
CA THR A 175 -8.56 -5.88 14.36
C THR A 175 -9.55 -6.06 15.51
N GLN A 176 -10.77 -6.50 15.20
CA GLN A 176 -11.81 -6.86 16.15
C GLN A 176 -12.59 -8.07 15.67
N ASN A 177 -13.19 -8.83 16.59
CA ASN A 177 -14.03 -9.97 16.23
C ASN A 177 -15.24 -9.50 15.43
N VAL A 178 -15.56 -10.20 14.35
CA VAL A 178 -16.71 -9.89 13.48
C VAL A 178 -17.69 -11.04 13.50
N LYS A 179 -18.97 -10.73 13.69
CA LYS A 179 -20.05 -11.71 13.68
C LYS A 179 -20.84 -11.57 12.38
N VAL A 180 -20.80 -12.60 11.56
CA VAL A 180 -21.47 -12.64 10.27
C VAL A 180 -22.60 -13.65 10.34
N THR A 181 -23.79 -13.26 9.86
CA THR A 181 -24.97 -14.14 9.85
C THR A 181 -25.13 -14.71 8.44
N ARG A 182 -25.21 -16.03 8.35
CA ARG A 182 -25.48 -16.75 7.10
C ARG A 182 -26.97 -16.66 6.72
N PRO A 183 -27.33 -16.92 5.45
CA PRO A 183 -28.73 -16.96 5.02
C PRO A 183 -29.60 -17.98 5.77
N ASP A 184 -29.00 -19.06 6.30
CA ASP A 184 -29.65 -20.09 7.12
C ASP A 184 -29.86 -19.66 8.59
N GLY A 185 -29.49 -18.43 8.95
CA GLY A 185 -29.59 -17.88 10.31
C GLY A 185 -28.43 -18.25 11.25
N ARG A 186 -27.51 -19.13 10.81
CA ARG A 186 -26.33 -19.49 11.60
C ARG A 186 -25.37 -18.32 11.71
N LYS A 187 -24.85 -18.10 12.92
CA LYS A 187 -23.92 -17.02 13.23
C LYS A 187 -22.49 -17.56 13.24
N VAL A 188 -21.65 -17.07 12.34
CA VAL A 188 -20.22 -17.37 12.28
C VAL A 188 -19.45 -16.22 12.92
N ILE A 189 -18.51 -16.55 13.81
CA ILE A 189 -17.66 -15.56 14.47
C ILE A 189 -16.26 -15.66 13.85
N LEU A 190 -15.84 -14.61 13.17
CA LEU A 190 -14.48 -14.44 12.70
C LEU A 190 -13.66 -13.84 13.84
N VAL A 191 -12.69 -14.62 14.32
CA VAL A 191 -11.83 -14.22 15.44
C VAL A 191 -10.61 -13.50 14.88
N TYR A 192 -10.41 -12.24 15.27
CA TYR A 192 -9.40 -11.40 14.62
C TYR A 192 -7.96 -11.88 14.86
N ASN A 193 -7.67 -12.50 16.00
CA ASN A 193 -6.33 -12.99 16.34
C ASN A 193 -6.09 -14.45 15.93
N ALA A 194 -6.94 -15.02 15.07
CA ALA A 194 -6.78 -16.36 14.55
C ALA A 194 -5.70 -16.40 13.46
N GLY A 195 -4.67 -17.23 13.63
CA GLY A 195 -3.50 -17.27 12.75
C GLY A 195 -3.74 -17.91 11.38
N ASP A 196 -4.83 -18.65 11.22
CA ASP A 196 -5.30 -19.17 9.93
C ASP A 196 -5.96 -18.08 9.07
N LEU A 197 -6.52 -17.04 9.71
CA LEU A 197 -7.21 -15.92 9.07
C LEU A 197 -6.33 -14.66 8.94
N ASN A 198 -5.74 -14.18 10.04
CA ASN A 198 -5.14 -12.85 10.10
C ASN A 198 -3.76 -12.80 9.42
N ARG A 199 -3.51 -11.75 8.64
CA ARG A 199 -2.24 -11.52 7.93
C ARG A 199 -1.62 -10.14 8.18
N LEU A 200 -2.10 -9.37 9.16
CA LEU A 200 -1.54 -8.06 9.51
C LEU A 200 -0.05 -8.15 9.89
N ASP A 201 0.34 -9.17 10.66
CA ASP A 201 1.74 -9.38 11.07
C ASP A 201 2.68 -9.65 9.88
N ARG A 202 2.15 -9.94 8.69
CA ARG A 202 2.96 -10.03 7.47
C ARG A 202 3.37 -8.67 6.94
N LEU A 203 2.84 -7.57 7.48
CA LEU A 203 3.08 -6.19 7.03
C LEU A 203 3.69 -5.30 8.10
N THR A 204 3.61 -5.65 9.39
CA THR A 204 4.12 -4.83 10.50
C THR A 204 5.64 -4.57 10.43
N ALA A 205 6.39 -5.37 9.67
CA ALA A 205 7.78 -5.07 9.38
C ALA A 205 7.96 -3.77 8.55
N SER A 206 6.98 -3.38 7.72
CA SER A 206 7.05 -2.16 6.90
C SER A 206 6.92 -0.87 7.71
N ASN A 207 6.49 -0.96 8.97
CA ASN A 207 6.36 0.18 9.87
C ASN A 207 7.05 -0.04 11.22
N TYR A 208 7.96 -1.03 11.29
CA TYR A 208 8.73 -1.37 12.50
C TYR A 208 7.87 -1.73 13.72
N GLY A 209 6.64 -2.21 13.51
CA GLY A 209 5.70 -2.49 14.60
C GLY A 209 5.15 -1.23 15.28
N MET A 210 5.28 -0.07 14.65
CA MET A 210 4.60 1.15 15.09
C MET A 210 3.07 1.00 14.91
N PRO A 211 2.26 1.84 15.60
CA PRO A 211 0.81 1.73 15.52
C PRO A 211 0.28 1.78 14.07
N ILE A 212 -0.63 0.87 13.73
CA ILE A 212 -1.43 0.94 12.51
C ILE A 212 -2.49 2.04 12.63
N ASN A 213 -3.19 2.35 11.53
CA ASN A 213 -4.19 3.41 11.46
C ASN A 213 -3.66 4.78 11.91
N THR A 214 -2.36 5.01 11.69
CA THR A 214 -1.63 6.19 12.15
C THR A 214 -0.82 6.76 11.00
N ASN A 215 -0.78 8.08 10.91
CA ASN A 215 0.08 8.78 9.98
C ASN A 215 1.52 8.73 10.50
N LEU A 216 2.36 7.97 9.80
CA LEU A 216 3.78 7.75 10.10
C LEU A 216 4.69 8.45 9.09
N CYS A 217 4.17 9.47 8.40
CA CYS A 217 4.87 10.15 7.32
C CYS A 217 6.17 10.83 7.75
N GLU A 218 6.26 11.38 8.97
CA GLU A 218 7.51 11.98 9.46
C GLU A 218 8.51 10.87 9.86
N ASN A 219 9.69 10.84 9.22
CA ASN A 219 10.68 9.79 9.48
C ASN A 219 11.19 9.89 10.92
N LYS A 220 11.35 8.72 11.56
CA LYS A 220 11.88 8.64 12.93
C LYS A 220 13.40 8.44 12.89
N PHE A 221 14.13 9.21 13.68
CA PHE A 221 15.57 9.02 13.87
C PHE A 221 15.83 8.31 15.20
N VAL A 222 16.53 7.18 15.16
CA VAL A 222 16.87 6.39 16.34
C VAL A 222 18.38 6.34 16.52
N LYS A 223 18.84 6.35 17.78
CA LYS A 223 20.25 6.17 18.12
C LYS A 223 20.52 4.71 18.47
N CYS A 224 21.52 4.11 17.82
CA CYS A 224 21.94 2.74 18.08
C CYS A 224 23.47 2.66 17.98
N ASN A 225 24.13 2.19 19.04
CA ASN A 225 25.58 1.96 19.07
C ASN A 225 26.44 3.14 18.57
N GLY A 226 26.06 4.38 18.92
CA GLY A 226 26.76 5.60 18.49
C GLY A 226 26.38 6.12 17.10
N SER A 227 25.56 5.39 16.34
CA SER A 227 25.03 5.80 15.04
C SER A 227 23.61 6.34 15.15
N THR A 228 23.26 7.28 14.27
CA THR A 228 21.88 7.74 14.07
C THR A 228 21.33 7.09 12.80
N ILE A 229 20.19 6.41 12.91
CA ILE A 229 19.54 5.70 11.80
C ILE A 229 18.18 6.34 11.55
N MET A 230 17.90 6.68 10.29
CA MET A 230 16.60 7.14 9.84
C MET A 230 15.70 5.94 9.52
N LEU A 231 14.47 5.96 10.02
CA LEU A 231 13.45 4.94 9.80
C LEU A 231 12.35 5.50 8.90
N GLN A 232 12.08 4.81 7.80
CA GLN A 232 11.01 5.13 6.85
C GLN A 232 9.85 4.16 7.08
N ALA A 233 8.86 4.59 7.86
CA ALA A 233 7.74 3.73 8.28
C ALA A 233 6.52 3.94 7.38
N ALA A 234 6.04 2.88 6.71
CA ALA A 234 4.81 2.96 5.93
C ALA A 234 3.60 3.20 6.86
N SER A 235 2.67 4.05 6.45
CA SER A 235 1.41 4.27 7.16
C SER A 235 0.41 3.19 6.73
N ILE A 236 0.22 2.18 7.58
CA ILE A 236 -0.64 1.03 7.30
C ILE A 236 -2.02 1.28 7.91
N TYR A 237 -3.06 1.29 7.08
CA TYR A 237 -4.44 1.48 7.50
C TYR A 237 -5.28 0.24 7.19
N THR A 238 -6.20 -0.10 8.09
CA THR A 238 -7.16 -1.19 7.90
C THR A 238 -8.53 -0.84 8.49
N LYS A 239 -9.59 -1.35 7.87
CA LYS A 239 -10.93 -1.38 8.47
C LYS A 239 -10.99 -2.56 9.42
N GLY A 240 -11.03 -2.29 10.72
CA GLY A 240 -10.96 -3.33 11.76
C GLY A 240 -12.02 -4.43 11.68
N GLU A 241 -13.16 -4.12 11.07
CA GLU A 241 -14.27 -5.05 10.81
C GLU A 241 -14.20 -5.77 9.45
N GLY A 242 -13.14 -5.55 8.67
CA GLY A 242 -12.88 -6.20 7.39
C GLY A 242 -13.72 -5.70 6.21
N GLY A 243 -14.61 -4.72 6.44
CA GLY A 243 -15.45 -4.13 5.40
C GLY A 243 -14.71 -3.17 4.46
N HIS A 244 -15.42 -2.71 3.43
CA HIS A 244 -14.85 -1.88 2.39
C HIS A 244 -14.46 -0.46 2.85
N TRP A 245 -13.42 0.09 2.23
CA TRP A 245 -13.07 1.49 2.45
C TRP A 245 -14.13 2.43 1.88
N LYS A 246 -14.53 3.44 2.66
CA LYS A 246 -15.27 4.57 2.12
C LYS A 246 -14.28 5.50 1.45
N LYS A 247 -14.57 5.89 0.22
CA LYS A 247 -13.78 6.86 -0.54
C LYS A 247 -13.41 8.12 0.27
N GLN A 248 -14.36 8.69 1.00
CA GLN A 248 -14.14 9.90 1.80
C GLN A 248 -13.09 9.69 2.91
N ASP A 249 -13.13 8.55 3.61
CA ASP A 249 -12.15 8.23 4.66
C ASP A 249 -10.74 8.10 4.08
N MET A 250 -10.61 7.49 2.89
CA MET A 250 -9.32 7.40 2.20
C MET A 250 -8.80 8.78 1.80
N ILE A 251 -9.67 9.66 1.28
CA ILE A 251 -9.31 11.04 0.93
C ILE A 251 -8.76 11.78 2.16
N GLU A 252 -9.45 11.67 3.31
CA GLU A 252 -9.04 12.34 4.54
C GLU A 252 -7.66 11.87 5.02
N ILE A 253 -7.42 10.56 5.00
CA ILE A 253 -6.11 9.98 5.35
C ILE A 253 -5.01 10.44 4.38
N MET A 254 -5.28 10.39 3.08
CA MET A 254 -4.31 10.83 2.06
C MET A 254 -4.01 12.33 2.19
N LEU A 255 -5.00 13.17 2.50
CA LEU A 255 -4.80 14.60 2.75
C LEU A 255 -3.99 14.86 4.02
N ASP A 256 -4.21 14.12 5.09
CA ASP A 256 -3.44 14.24 6.33
C ASP A 256 -1.94 13.94 6.10
N VAL A 257 -1.66 12.84 5.40
CA VAL A 257 -0.30 12.46 4.99
C VAL A 257 0.31 13.47 4.02
N ALA A 258 -0.46 13.97 3.04
CA ALA A 258 0.01 14.99 2.11
C ALA A 258 0.38 16.29 2.82
N LYS A 259 -0.45 16.76 3.76
CA LYS A 259 -0.17 17.96 4.56
C LYS A 259 1.05 17.78 5.43
N THR A 260 1.27 16.58 5.97
CA THR A 260 2.49 16.25 6.70
C THR A 260 3.71 16.33 5.79
N SER A 261 3.63 15.79 4.57
CA SER A 261 4.71 15.92 3.57
C SER A 261 5.01 17.37 3.22
N LEU A 262 3.98 18.18 2.94
CA LEU A 262 4.13 19.60 2.63
C LEU A 262 4.76 20.37 3.79
N LYS A 263 4.38 20.06 5.04
CA LYS A 263 5.03 20.61 6.24
C LYS A 263 6.52 20.27 6.29
N MET A 264 6.89 19.01 6.02
CA MET A 264 8.28 18.57 6.00
C MET A 264 9.10 19.22 4.87
N LEU A 265 8.43 19.55 3.77
CA LEU A 265 9.00 20.29 2.63
C LEU A 265 8.98 21.81 2.80
N GLY A 266 8.47 22.36 3.92
CA GLY A 266 8.16 23.79 4.04
C GLY A 266 9.30 24.73 3.69
N LYS A 267 10.56 24.36 3.99
CA LYS A 267 11.75 25.15 3.62
C LYS A 267 11.99 25.24 2.11
N ASP A 268 11.59 24.22 1.36
CA ASP A 268 11.79 24.08 -0.08
C ASP A 268 10.56 24.59 -0.87
N LEU A 269 9.51 25.01 -0.17
CA LEU A 269 8.26 25.57 -0.73
C LEU A 269 8.02 27.03 -0.32
N PHE A 270 8.88 27.57 0.54
CA PHE A 270 8.68 28.87 1.17
C PHE A 270 8.59 30.01 0.14
N VAL A 271 9.40 29.98 -0.91
CA VAL A 271 9.43 31.05 -1.92
C VAL A 271 8.11 31.07 -2.69
N GLN A 272 7.60 29.91 -3.12
CA GLN A 272 6.30 29.83 -3.80
C GLN A 272 5.15 30.24 -2.87
N LEU A 273 5.18 29.83 -1.59
CA LEU A 273 4.11 30.15 -0.63
C LEU A 273 4.07 31.63 -0.21
N THR A 274 5.19 32.34 -0.30
CA THR A 274 5.29 33.75 0.13
C THR A 274 5.24 34.76 -1.01
N LYS A 275 5.48 34.33 -2.25
CA LYS A 275 5.29 35.16 -3.44
C LYS A 275 3.80 35.39 -3.65
N LYS A 276 3.29 36.50 -3.13
CA LYS A 276 2.00 37.08 -3.54
C LYS A 276 2.06 37.55 -4.99
#